data_AF-A0A382SZG0-F1
#
_entry.id   AF-A0A382SZG0-F1
#
_cell.length_a   1.000
_cell.length_b   1.000
_cell.length_c   1.000
_cell.angle_alpha   90.00
_cell.angle_beta   90.00
_cell.angle_gamma   90.00
#
_symmetry.space_group_name_H-M   'P 1'
#
loop_
_entity.id
_entity.type
_entity.pdbx_description
1 polymer ?
#
loop_
_entity_poly.entity_id
_entity_poly.type
_entity_poly.pdbx_seq_one_letter_code
_entity_poly.pdbx_strand_id
1 'polypeptide(L)' 'VTEQEARFFDVFGYLTFPGLFAREAEEITEAFEAVWAEHGGGHNQRPHDHERNSALLPFIDRHPYLCSLLDDER' A
#
# COMPACT_ATOMS: atom_id res chain seq x y z
N VAL A 1 -5.18 3.58 -18.76
CA VAL A 1 -3.82 3.91 -19.23
C VAL A 1 -3.87 4.35 -20.69
N THR A 2 -3.36 5.54 -20.99
CA THR A 2 -3.23 6.07 -22.36
C THR A 2 -1.91 5.63 -23.00
N GLU A 3 -1.80 5.70 -24.33
CA GLU A 3 -0.52 5.43 -25.00
C GLU A 3 0.61 6.38 -24.58
N GLN A 4 0.26 7.63 -24.25
CA GLN A 4 1.24 8.59 -23.76
C GLN A 4 1.77 8.20 -22.39
N GLU A 5 0.91 7.75 -21.48
CA GLU A 5 1.30 7.21 -20.18
C GLU A 5 2.16 5.94 -20.36
N ALA A 6 1.76 5.02 -21.26
CA ALA A 6 2.55 3.82 -21.54
C ALA A 6 3.99 4.17 -21.99
N ARG A 7 4.13 5.09 -22.95
CA ARG A 7 5.45 5.56 -23.41
C ARG A 7 6.22 6.29 -22.31
N PHE A 8 5.55 7.06 -21.46
CA PHE A 8 6.19 7.72 -20.32
C PHE A 8 6.76 6.67 -19.35
N PHE A 9 5.98 5.65 -19.02
CA PHE A 9 6.44 4.54 -18.19
C PHE A 9 7.62 3.81 -18.81
N ASP A 10 7.59 3.52 -20.11
CA ASP A 10 8.70 2.85 -20.81
C ASP A 10 10.02 3.63 -20.74
N VAL A 11 9.95 4.97 -20.73
CA VAL A 11 11.14 5.84 -20.68
C VAL A 11 11.61 6.09 -19.24
N PHE A 12 10.69 6.28 -18.29
CA PHE A 12 11.01 6.77 -16.94
C PHE A 12 10.83 5.73 -15.84
N GLY A 13 10.10 4.64 -16.08
CA GLY A 13 9.89 3.53 -15.15
C GLY A 13 8.84 3.80 -14.07
N TYR A 14 8.03 4.86 -14.18
CA TYR A 14 6.97 5.17 -13.23
C TYR A 14 5.81 5.94 -13.87
N LEU A 15 4.66 5.95 -13.19
CA LEU A 15 3.51 6.81 -13.49
C LEU A 15 3.03 7.48 -12.20
N THR A 16 2.35 8.61 -12.37
CA THR A 16 1.65 9.27 -11.28
C THR A 16 0.15 9.28 -11.57
N PHE A 17 -0.64 8.92 -10.57
CA PHE A 17 -2.10 9.01 -10.62
C PHE A 17 -2.57 9.93 -9.48
N PRO A 18 -2.57 11.26 -9.69
CA PRO A 18 -2.94 12.21 -8.65
C PRO A 18 -4.37 11.94 -8.17
N GLY A 19 -4.53 11.79 -6.86
CA GLY A 19 -5.83 11.53 -6.24
C GLY A 19 -6.33 10.09 -6.34
N LEU A 20 -5.54 9.16 -6.89
CA LEU A 20 -5.82 7.73 -6.79
C LEU A 20 -5.90 7.35 -5.29
N PHE A 21 -7.01 6.76 -4.89
CA PHE A 21 -7.37 6.46 -3.49
C PHE A 21 -7.51 7.66 -2.53
N ALA A 22 -7.68 8.90 -3.02
CA ALA A 22 -7.82 10.05 -2.12
C ALA A 22 -9.03 9.96 -1.19
N ARG A 23 -10.09 9.24 -1.58
CA ARG A 23 -11.29 9.06 -0.74
C ARG A 23 -11.11 7.93 0.28
N GLU A 24 -10.23 7.00 -0.01
CA GLU A 24 -9.94 5.79 0.75
C GLU A 24 -8.69 5.95 1.65
N ALA A 25 -7.96 7.07 1.54
CA ALA A 25 -6.69 7.27 2.23
C ALA A 25 -6.78 7.06 3.76
N GLU A 26 -7.87 7.52 4.38
CA GLU A 26 -8.13 7.30 5.81
C GLU A 26 -8.36 5.81 6.11
N GLU A 27 -9.23 5.14 5.36
CA GLU A 27 -9.56 3.71 5.55
C GLU A 27 -8.34 2.80 5.30
N ILE A 28 -7.51 3.11 4.31
CA ILE A 28 -6.23 2.44 4.05
C ILE A 28 -5.28 2.60 5.24
N THR A 29 -5.22 3.81 5.81
CA THR A 29 -4.37 4.11 6.97
C THR A 29 -4.83 3.33 8.19
N GLU A 30 -6.13 3.33 8.49
CA GLU A 30 -6.70 2.57 9.61
C GLU A 30 -6.45 1.06 9.47
N ALA A 31 -6.66 0.51 8.27
CA ALA A 31 -6.40 -0.89 8.00
C ALA A 31 -4.90 -1.25 8.09
N PHE A 32 -4.01 -0.34 7.68
CA PHE A 32 -2.56 -0.48 7.85
C PHE A 32 -2.18 -0.55 9.34
N GLU A 33 -2.70 0.34 10.18
CA GLU A 33 -2.43 0.32 11.63
C GLU A 33 -2.97 -0.94 12.30
N ALA A 34 -4.15 -1.42 11.88
CA ALA A 34 -4.74 -2.65 12.40
C ALA A 34 -3.83 -3.86 12.18
N VAL A 35 -3.20 -3.98 10.99
CA VAL A 35 -2.26 -5.08 10.71
C VAL A 35 -1.06 -5.05 11.65
N TRP A 36 -0.48 -3.89 11.91
CA TRP A 36 0.67 -3.78 12.81
C TRP A 36 0.30 -4.04 14.27
N ALA A 37 -0.85 -3.52 14.71
CA ALA A 37 -1.37 -3.74 16.05
C ALA A 37 -1.66 -5.23 16.32
N GLU A 38 -2.23 -5.94 15.35
CA GLU A 38 -2.51 -7.38 15.46
C GLU A 38 -1.23 -8.22 15.40
N HIS A 39 -0.28 -7.86 14.52
CA HIS A 39 0.92 -8.66 14.34
C HIS A 39 1.97 -8.47 15.45
N GLY A 40 2.05 -7.28 16.05
CA GLY A 40 2.93 -6.99 17.19
C GLY A 40 4.39 -6.64 16.82
N GLY A 41 4.73 -6.53 15.53
CA GLY A 41 6.04 -6.09 15.05
C GLY A 41 6.48 -6.75 13.74
N GLY A 42 7.44 -6.15 13.04
CA GLY A 42 7.95 -6.65 11.76
C GLY A 42 9.20 -7.52 11.92
N HIS A 43 10.12 -7.39 10.96
CA HIS A 43 11.42 -8.06 11.00
C HIS A 43 12.14 -7.87 12.35
N ASN A 44 12.64 -8.96 12.93
CA ASN A 44 13.24 -9.03 14.26
C ASN A 44 12.30 -8.61 15.41
N GLN A 45 10.98 -8.78 15.26
CA GLN A 45 9.98 -8.44 16.28
C GLN A 45 10.03 -6.96 16.70
N ARG A 46 10.49 -6.09 15.80
CA ARG A 46 10.55 -4.65 16.05
C ARG A 46 9.19 -4.03 15.77
N PRO A 47 8.63 -3.23 16.69
CA PRO A 47 7.42 -2.47 16.42
C PRO A 47 7.58 -1.59 15.17
N HIS A 48 6.47 -1.36 14.47
CA HIS A 48 6.42 -0.30 13.47
C HIS A 48 6.35 1.05 14.20
N ASP A 49 7.33 1.92 13.99
CA ASP A 49 7.53 3.13 14.79
C ASP A 49 7.35 4.44 13.99
N HIS A 50 6.98 4.35 12.71
CA HIS A 50 6.90 5.48 11.77
C HIS A 50 8.21 6.28 11.56
N GLU A 51 9.32 5.85 12.15
CA GLU A 51 10.63 6.49 11.96
C GLU A 51 11.45 5.75 10.90
N ARG A 52 11.25 4.43 10.80
CA ARG A 52 12.02 3.58 9.89
C ARG A 52 11.12 2.63 9.13
N ASN A 53 11.55 2.33 7.90
CA ASN A 53 10.91 1.31 7.09
C ASN A 53 10.91 -0.03 7.84
N SER A 54 9.70 -0.58 8.00
CA SER A 54 9.46 -1.91 8.56
C SER A 54 9.04 -2.85 7.44
N ALA A 55 9.30 -4.14 7.61
CA ALA A 55 8.90 -5.16 6.65
C ALA A 55 8.15 -6.27 7.36
N LEU A 56 7.00 -6.64 6.79
CA LEU A 56 6.15 -7.75 7.17
C LEU A 56 5.62 -8.38 5.88
N LEU A 57 5.80 -9.69 5.71
CA LEU A 57 5.42 -10.40 4.49
C LEU A 57 4.66 -11.69 4.84
N PRO A 58 3.52 -11.98 4.17
CA PRO A 58 2.74 -11.04 3.36
C PRO A 58 2.10 -9.95 4.24
N PHE A 59 1.91 -8.72 3.73
CA PHE A 59 1.25 -7.62 4.45
C PHE A 59 -0.19 -7.41 4.00
N ILE A 60 -0.38 -7.16 2.71
CA ILE A 60 -1.67 -6.74 2.12
C ILE A 60 -2.78 -7.77 2.33
N ASP A 61 -2.43 -9.06 2.35
CA ASP A 61 -3.38 -10.17 2.54
C ASP A 61 -3.87 -10.33 4.00
N ARG A 62 -3.27 -9.60 4.96
CA ARG A 62 -3.60 -9.75 6.40
C ARG A 62 -4.83 -8.96 6.82
N HIS A 63 -5.31 -8.04 5.98
CA HIS A 63 -6.52 -7.28 6.24
C HIS A 63 -7.50 -7.43 5.07
N PRO A 64 -8.75 -7.87 5.30
CA PRO A 64 -9.70 -8.14 4.22
C PRO A 64 -9.90 -6.96 3.26
N TYR A 65 -10.00 -5.74 3.80
CA TYR A 65 -10.11 -4.53 2.98
C TYR A 65 -8.85 -4.28 2.13
N LEU A 66 -7.64 -4.39 2.71
CA LEU A 66 -6.41 -4.16 1.95
C LEU A 66 -6.24 -5.21 0.85
N CYS A 67 -6.60 -6.46 1.14
CA CYS A 67 -6.61 -7.54 0.15
C CYS A 67 -7.56 -7.22 -1.01
N SER A 68 -8.74 -6.65 -0.75
CA SER A 68 -9.70 -6.29 -1.81
C SER A 68 -9.21 -5.18 -2.74
N LEU A 69 -8.24 -4.35 -2.34
CA LEU A 69 -7.67 -3.31 -3.21
C LEU A 69 -6.85 -3.87 -4.38
N LEU A 70 -6.42 -5.13 -4.29
CA LEU A 70 -5.73 -5.81 -5.39
C LEU A 70 -6.67 -6.11 -6.57
N ASP A 71 -7.96 -6.21 -6.30
CA ASP A 71 -9.01 -6.49 -7.29
C ASP A 71 -9.77 -5.21 -7.71
N ASP A 72 -9.25 -4.02 -7.36
CA ASP A 72 -9.87 -2.74 -7.71
C ASP A 72 -9.79 -2.48 -9.24
N GLU A 73 -10.93 -2.18 -9.86
CA GLU A 73 -11.07 -2.08 -11.33
C GLU A 73 -10.59 -0.74 -11.93
N ARG A 74 -10.18 0.23 -11.10
CA ARG A 74 -9.84 1.59 -11.55
C ARG A 74 -8.59 1.70 -12.41
#